data_AF-R6I4E6-F1
#
_entry.id   AF-R6I4E6-F1
#
_cell.length_a   1.000
_cell.length_b   1.000
_cell.length_c   1.000
_cell.angle_alpha   90.00
_cell.angle_beta   90.00
_cell.angle_gamma   90.00
#
_symmetry.space_group_name_H-M   'P 1'
#
loop_
_entity.id
_entity.type
_entity.pdbx_description
1 polymer ?
#
loop_
_entity_poly.entity_id
_entity_poly.type
_entity_poly.pdbx_seq_one_letter_code
_entity_poly.pdbx_strand_id
1 'polypeptide(L)'
;MKDYDGDGFLEFKNGEDITKVDLNFLVYSGSTIKVNAAKKFAEDMKSIGLQVTVDKQDWNNYKKLLDAGNYDMAYCEVRLNGDFDPSKLLTSGAPMNYGAVADSQLDELISAYLSANDDDRRTACDNMCAYIANKAYIVPLVFERHQLISHRGVVEGAKANENNPLCGIENWTVKIENVKKSEDTTKD
;
A
#
# COMPACT_ATOMS: atom_id res chain seq x y z
N MET A 1 -18.27 12.03 -19.28
CA MET A 1 -16.98 12.74 -19.44
C MET A 1 -16.67 12.81 -20.92
N LYS A 2 -16.15 13.96 -21.36
CA LYS A 2 -15.72 14.20 -22.74
C LYS A 2 -14.71 15.35 -22.69
N ASP A 3 -13.81 15.41 -23.66
CA ASP A 3 -13.00 16.59 -23.96
C ASP A 3 -13.90 17.66 -24.63
N TYR A 4 -14.22 18.72 -23.88
CA TYR A 4 -15.09 19.82 -24.33
C TYR A 4 -14.30 21.03 -24.83
N ASP A 5 -13.07 21.26 -24.36
CA ASP A 5 -12.27 22.44 -24.72
C ASP A 5 -11.15 22.15 -25.75
N GLY A 6 -10.93 20.88 -26.07
CA GLY A 6 -9.98 20.40 -27.08
C GLY A 6 -8.54 20.33 -26.60
N ASP A 7 -8.29 20.39 -25.29
CA ASP A 7 -6.94 20.33 -24.72
C ASP A 7 -6.39 18.89 -24.55
N GLY A 8 -7.21 17.87 -24.86
CA GLY A 8 -6.87 16.46 -24.78
C GLY A 8 -7.14 15.82 -23.42
N PHE A 9 -7.73 16.54 -22.47
CA PHE A 9 -8.20 16.02 -21.20
C PHE A 9 -9.73 15.89 -21.16
N LEU A 10 -10.23 15.10 -20.22
CA LEU A 10 -11.65 14.83 -20.03
C LEU A 10 -12.19 15.78 -18.96
N GLU A 11 -13.39 16.32 -19.22
CA GLU A 11 -14.10 17.13 -18.25
C GLU A 11 -15.47 16.54 -17.89
N PHE A 12 -15.96 16.97 -16.73
CA PHE A 12 -17.37 16.88 -16.36
C PHE A 12 -18.08 18.15 -16.81
N LYS A 13 -19.27 17.97 -17.40
CA LYS A 13 -20.18 19.06 -17.70
C LYS A 13 -21.39 18.96 -16.78
N ASN A 14 -21.63 20.02 -16.01
CA ASN A 14 -22.81 20.17 -15.17
C ASN A 14 -23.55 21.45 -15.56
N GLY A 15 -24.56 21.33 -16.43
CA GLY A 15 -25.18 22.50 -17.04
C GLY A 15 -24.22 23.22 -17.99
N GLU A 16 -23.95 24.49 -17.73
CA GLU A 16 -22.97 25.29 -18.49
C GLU A 16 -21.54 25.18 -17.94
N ASP A 17 -21.38 24.71 -16.70
CA ASP A 17 -20.09 24.60 -16.05
C ASP A 17 -19.31 23.38 -16.57
N ILE A 18 -18.06 23.64 -16.97
CA ILE A 18 -17.08 22.63 -17.35
C ILE A 18 -16.06 22.54 -16.21
N THR A 19 -15.95 21.36 -15.61
CA THR A 19 -15.00 21.08 -14.52
C THR A 19 -13.95 20.10 -15.01
N LYS A 20 -12.68 20.52 -14.96
CA LYS A 20 -11.54 19.65 -15.33
C LYS A 20 -11.37 18.52 -14.34
N VAL A 21 -11.01 17.34 -14.86
CA VAL A 21 -10.57 16.23 -14.03
C VAL A 21 -9.07 16.36 -13.81
N ASP A 22 -8.68 16.90 -12.66
CA ASP A 22 -7.28 17.00 -12.22
C ASP A 22 -7.16 16.32 -10.85
N LEU A 23 -6.41 15.22 -10.81
CA LEU A 23 -6.26 14.39 -9.62
C LEU A 23 -4.87 14.59 -9.01
N ASN A 24 -4.83 14.92 -7.72
CA ASN A 24 -3.61 14.99 -6.94
C ASN A 24 -3.25 13.62 -6.36
N PHE A 25 -2.16 13.01 -6.84
CA PHE A 25 -1.66 11.71 -6.41
C PHE A 25 -0.46 11.85 -5.47
N LEU A 26 -0.73 11.82 -4.16
CA LEU A 26 0.24 11.94 -3.09
C LEU A 26 1.12 10.69 -2.96
N VAL A 27 2.44 10.88 -2.97
CA VAL A 27 3.42 9.79 -2.82
C VAL A 27 4.61 10.19 -1.95
N TYR A 28 5.05 9.27 -1.09
CA TYR A 28 6.26 9.47 -0.28
C TYR A 28 7.53 9.37 -1.13
N SER A 29 8.32 10.44 -1.10
CA SER A 29 9.56 10.60 -1.88
C SER A 29 10.69 9.64 -1.52
N GLY A 30 10.69 9.07 -0.32
CA GLY A 30 11.72 8.12 0.11
C GLY A 30 11.62 6.74 -0.54
N SER A 31 10.53 6.46 -1.25
CA SER A 31 10.37 5.22 -2.02
C SER A 31 10.42 5.49 -3.53
N THR A 32 11.60 5.29 -4.13
CA THR A 32 11.78 5.42 -5.59
C THR A 32 10.84 4.51 -6.37
N ILE A 33 10.54 3.31 -5.85
CA ILE A 33 9.62 2.36 -6.48
C ILE A 33 8.21 2.94 -6.55
N LYS A 34 7.67 3.45 -5.43
CA LYS A 34 6.32 4.04 -5.38
C LYS A 34 6.23 5.30 -6.25
N VAL A 35 7.26 6.14 -6.22
CA VAL A 35 7.33 7.36 -7.05
C VAL A 35 7.31 7.01 -8.54
N ASN A 36 8.09 6.01 -8.97
CA ASN A 36 8.11 5.61 -10.38
C ASN A 36 6.79 4.97 -10.81
N ALA A 37 6.15 4.17 -9.94
CA ALA A 37 4.83 3.63 -10.19
C ALA A 37 3.77 4.73 -10.34
N ALA A 38 3.77 5.74 -9.46
CA ALA A 38 2.85 6.88 -9.54
C ALA A 38 3.05 7.70 -10.82
N LYS A 39 4.30 7.94 -11.23
CA LYS A 39 4.61 8.60 -12.51
C LYS A 39 4.10 7.81 -13.70
N LYS A 40 4.36 6.50 -13.73
CA LYS A 40 3.87 5.64 -14.81
C LYS A 40 2.34 5.63 -14.87
N PHE A 41 1.68 5.55 -13.71
CA PHE A 41 0.23 5.67 -13.61
C PHE A 41 -0.26 7.01 -14.19
N ALA A 42 0.36 8.13 -13.83
CA ALA A 42 -0.01 9.44 -14.37
C ALA A 42 0.17 9.54 -15.90
N GLU A 43 1.24 8.95 -16.45
CA GLU A 43 1.44 8.84 -17.90
C GLU A 43 0.35 8.01 -18.58
N ASP A 44 -0.01 6.87 -17.99
CA ASP A 44 -1.05 5.98 -18.50
C ASP A 44 -2.43 6.67 -18.45
N MET A 45 -2.74 7.38 -17.36
CA MET A 45 -3.97 8.16 -17.22
C MET A 45 -4.04 9.30 -18.24
N LYS A 46 -2.93 10.00 -18.47
CA LYS A 46 -2.85 11.03 -19.51
C LYS A 46 -3.17 10.46 -20.91
N SER A 47 -2.77 9.22 -21.20
CA SER A 47 -3.06 8.59 -22.51
C SER A 47 -4.55 8.37 -22.79
N ILE A 48 -5.38 8.38 -21.74
CA ILE A 48 -6.85 8.28 -21.83
C ILE A 48 -7.55 9.60 -21.47
N GLY A 49 -6.81 10.72 -21.41
CA GLY A 49 -7.34 12.05 -21.16
C GLY A 49 -7.61 12.36 -19.69
N LEU A 50 -7.05 11.62 -18.74
CA LEU A 50 -7.17 11.94 -17.31
C LEU A 50 -5.89 12.64 -16.82
N GLN A 51 -6.04 13.85 -16.27
CA GLN A 51 -4.91 14.56 -15.69
C GLN A 51 -4.66 14.06 -14.27
N VAL A 52 -3.42 13.62 -14.01
CA VAL A 52 -2.96 13.21 -12.69
C VAL A 52 -1.64 13.91 -12.39
N THR A 53 -1.63 14.70 -11.32
CA THR A 53 -0.44 15.36 -10.81
C THR A 53 0.20 14.50 -9.72
N VAL A 54 1.45 14.06 -9.92
CA VAL A 54 2.18 13.29 -8.90
C VAL A 54 2.77 14.24 -7.87
N ASP A 55 2.15 14.29 -6.68
CA ASP A 55 2.59 15.08 -5.55
C ASP A 55 3.56 14.30 -4.67
N LYS A 56 4.83 14.41 -5.02
CA LYS A 56 5.93 13.72 -4.34
C LYS A 56 6.44 14.53 -3.15
N GLN A 57 6.27 14.01 -1.94
CA GLN A 57 6.54 14.74 -0.69
C GLN A 57 7.54 14.03 0.23
N ASP A 58 8.28 14.79 1.05
CA ASP A 58 9.07 14.22 2.15
C ASP A 58 8.17 13.61 3.24
N TRP A 59 8.75 12.85 4.17
CA TRP A 59 7.96 12.09 5.14
C TRP A 59 7.04 12.97 5.99
N ASN A 60 7.54 14.11 6.46
CA ASN A 60 6.80 14.97 7.36
C ASN A 60 5.62 15.62 6.62
N ASN A 61 5.86 16.13 5.41
CA ASN A 61 4.78 16.75 4.65
C ASN A 61 3.80 15.72 4.08
N TYR A 62 4.29 14.56 3.64
CA TYR A 62 3.46 13.42 3.23
C TYR A 62 2.49 13.03 4.34
N LYS A 63 2.99 12.82 5.56
CA LYS A 63 2.14 12.48 6.72
C LYS A 63 1.13 13.58 7.03
N LYS A 64 1.56 14.85 7.02
CA LYS A 64 0.65 15.99 7.26
C LYS A 64 -0.49 16.05 6.24
N LEU A 65 -0.19 15.90 4.95
CA LEU A 65 -1.18 15.92 3.88
C LEU A 65 -2.12 14.70 3.96
N LEU A 66 -1.54 13.53 4.25
CA LEU A 66 -2.28 12.28 4.43
C LEU A 66 -3.28 12.38 5.60
N ASP A 67 -2.84 12.88 6.75
CA ASP A 67 -3.68 13.01 7.94
C ASP A 67 -4.74 14.13 7.78
N ALA A 68 -4.47 15.15 6.95
CA ALA A 68 -5.41 16.21 6.63
C ALA A 68 -6.42 15.85 5.52
N GLY A 69 -6.25 14.70 4.84
CA GLY A 69 -7.08 14.34 3.69
C GLY A 69 -6.87 15.24 2.46
N ASN A 70 -5.72 15.90 2.33
CA ASN A 70 -5.46 16.87 1.27
C ASN A 70 -4.81 16.21 0.03
N TYR A 71 -5.55 15.31 -0.61
CA TYR A 71 -5.17 14.57 -1.82
C TYR A 71 -6.44 13.94 -2.41
N ASP A 72 -6.38 13.57 -3.69
CA ASP A 72 -7.44 12.77 -4.33
C ASP A 72 -7.09 11.29 -4.29
N MET A 73 -5.80 10.98 -4.40
CA MET A 73 -5.25 9.62 -4.30
C MET A 73 -3.96 9.64 -3.48
N ALA A 74 -3.71 8.58 -2.71
CA ALA A 74 -2.46 8.42 -1.97
C ALA A 74 -1.89 7.01 -2.13
N TYR A 75 -0.59 6.90 -2.37
CA TYR A 75 0.09 5.60 -2.40
C TYR A 75 0.54 5.24 -0.97
N CYS A 76 -0.34 4.52 -0.27
CA CYS A 76 -0.10 4.03 1.07
C CYS A 76 0.46 2.60 1.09
N GLU A 77 1.16 2.26 2.18
CA GLU A 77 1.39 0.88 2.58
C GLU A 77 0.91 0.72 4.02
N VAL A 78 0.35 -0.44 4.33
CA VAL A 78 -0.26 -0.70 5.62
C VAL A 78 0.06 -2.13 6.00
N ARG A 79 0.34 -2.32 7.29
CA ARG A 79 0.60 -3.64 7.85
C ARG A 79 -0.62 -4.08 8.63
N LEU A 80 -1.25 -5.16 8.15
CA LEU A 80 -2.38 -5.78 8.81
C LEU A 80 -1.90 -6.74 9.90
N ASN A 81 -2.79 -7.02 10.85
CA ASN A 81 -2.61 -8.07 11.83
C ASN A 81 -2.80 -9.44 11.13
N GLY A 82 -2.33 -10.52 11.78
CA GLY A 82 -2.42 -11.88 11.23
C GLY A 82 -3.85 -12.44 11.10
N ASP A 83 -4.85 -11.74 11.63
CA ASP A 83 -6.27 -12.02 11.46
C ASP A 83 -6.86 -11.42 10.17
N PHE A 84 -6.06 -10.66 9.41
CA PHE A 84 -6.47 -9.93 8.21
C PHE A 84 -7.63 -8.96 8.46
N ASP A 85 -7.67 -8.31 9.63
CA ASP A 85 -8.69 -7.31 9.96
C ASP A 85 -8.47 -5.98 9.20
N PRO A 86 -9.35 -5.62 8.22
CA PRO A 86 -9.22 -4.37 7.47
C PRO A 86 -9.95 -3.18 8.13
N SER A 87 -10.57 -3.36 9.31
CA SER A 87 -11.36 -2.31 9.99
C SER A 87 -10.58 -1.02 10.19
N LYS A 88 -9.28 -1.11 10.51
CA LYS A 88 -8.41 0.05 10.70
C LYS A 88 -8.31 0.96 9.47
N LEU A 89 -8.58 0.41 8.29
CA LEU A 89 -8.48 1.08 6.98
C LEU A 89 -9.83 1.50 6.42
N LEU A 90 -10.88 0.70 6.66
CA LEU A 90 -12.13 0.77 5.90
C LEU A 90 -13.37 1.07 6.76
N THR A 91 -13.20 1.24 8.06
CA THR A 91 -14.30 1.63 8.97
C THR A 91 -14.26 3.13 9.28
N SER A 92 -15.45 3.72 9.43
CA SER A 92 -15.59 5.14 9.76
C SER A 92 -14.86 5.51 11.05
N GLY A 93 -14.10 6.60 11.02
CA GLY A 93 -13.34 7.09 12.18
C GLY A 93 -12.10 6.25 12.55
N ALA A 94 -11.79 5.19 11.81
CA ALA A 94 -10.59 4.39 12.05
C ALA A 94 -9.30 5.19 11.74
N PRO A 95 -8.20 4.94 12.48
CA PRO A 95 -7.00 5.78 12.43
C PRO A 95 -6.24 5.74 11.11
N MET A 96 -6.48 4.75 10.26
CA MET A 96 -5.87 4.64 8.92
C MET A 96 -6.92 4.70 7.80
N ASN A 97 -8.12 5.23 8.10
CA ASN A 97 -9.16 5.47 7.11
C ASN A 97 -8.88 6.73 6.29
N TYR A 98 -7.81 6.66 5.51
CA TYR A 98 -7.36 7.71 4.61
C TYR A 98 -8.31 7.88 3.41
N GLY A 99 -9.21 6.94 3.15
CA GLY A 99 -10.26 7.09 2.12
C GLY A 99 -11.52 7.82 2.60
N ALA A 100 -11.56 8.24 3.87
CA ALA A 100 -12.77 8.77 4.53
C ALA A 100 -14.01 7.85 4.34
N VAL A 101 -13.79 6.53 4.32
CA VAL A 101 -14.83 5.52 4.12
C VAL A 101 -15.85 5.61 5.25
N ALA A 102 -17.12 5.73 4.88
CA ALA A 102 -18.25 5.70 5.79
C ALA A 102 -19.36 4.87 5.13
N ASP A 103 -19.25 3.55 5.23
CA ASP A 103 -20.16 2.59 4.61
C ASP A 103 -20.55 1.52 5.63
N SER A 104 -21.77 1.63 6.17
CA SER A 104 -22.27 0.71 7.20
C SER A 104 -22.40 -0.73 6.71
N GLN A 105 -22.63 -0.94 5.41
CA GLN A 105 -22.71 -2.29 4.85
C GLN A 105 -21.32 -2.92 4.80
N LEU A 106 -20.27 -2.16 4.52
CA LEU A 106 -18.90 -2.64 4.62
C LEU A 106 -18.54 -2.98 6.07
N ASP A 107 -18.96 -2.15 7.03
CA ASP A 107 -18.74 -2.42 8.46
C ASP A 107 -19.41 -3.74 8.91
N GLU A 108 -20.62 -4.02 8.44
CA GLU A 108 -21.33 -5.29 8.68
C GLU A 108 -20.58 -6.49 8.08
N LEU A 109 -20.07 -6.36 6.84
CA LEU A 109 -19.32 -7.42 6.17
C LEU A 109 -17.98 -7.72 6.86
N ILE A 110 -17.27 -6.68 7.31
CA ILE A 110 -16.04 -6.83 8.10
C ILE A 110 -16.37 -7.55 9.43
N SER A 111 -17.43 -7.13 10.11
CA SER A 111 -17.86 -7.74 11.37
C SER A 111 -18.25 -9.22 11.20
N ALA A 112 -18.95 -9.55 10.10
CA ALA A 112 -19.31 -10.92 9.76
C ALA A 112 -18.06 -11.79 9.49
N TYR A 113 -17.07 -11.26 8.77
CA TYR A 113 -15.80 -11.96 8.54
C TYR A 113 -15.03 -12.24 9.84
N LEU A 114 -14.93 -11.24 10.72
CA LEU A 114 -14.16 -11.35 11.96
C LEU A 114 -14.82 -12.25 13.02
N SER A 115 -16.15 -12.42 12.96
CA SER A 115 -16.91 -13.26 13.90
C SER A 115 -17.24 -14.65 13.34
N ALA A 116 -16.96 -14.93 12.07
CA ALA A 116 -17.23 -16.21 11.44
C ALA A 116 -16.41 -17.34 12.07
N ASN A 117 -17.04 -18.50 12.22
CA ASN A 117 -16.36 -19.75 12.54
C ASN A 117 -15.58 -20.27 11.31
N ASP A 118 -14.77 -21.32 11.49
CA ASP A 118 -13.92 -21.86 10.42
C ASP A 118 -14.70 -22.32 9.17
N ASP A 119 -15.92 -22.85 9.33
CA ASP A 119 -16.75 -23.34 8.23
C ASP A 119 -17.29 -22.17 7.37
N ASP A 120 -17.66 -21.06 8.00
CA ASP A 120 -18.28 -19.90 7.34
C ASP A 120 -17.26 -18.83 6.90
N ARG A 121 -16.05 -18.84 7.48
CA ARG A 121 -15.07 -17.75 7.34
C ARG A 121 -14.65 -17.50 5.90
N ARG A 122 -14.52 -18.56 5.10
CA ARG A 122 -14.18 -18.43 3.67
C ARG A 122 -15.26 -17.65 2.91
N THR A 123 -16.53 -17.99 3.11
CA THR A 123 -17.65 -17.32 2.46
C THR A 123 -17.79 -15.87 2.91
N ALA A 124 -17.63 -15.61 4.21
CA ALA A 124 -17.65 -14.24 4.74
C ALA A 124 -16.51 -13.39 4.16
N CYS A 125 -15.31 -13.96 4.04
CA CYS A 125 -14.16 -13.30 3.41
C CYS A 125 -14.41 -12.98 1.94
N ASP A 126 -14.93 -13.95 1.16
CA ASP A 126 -15.24 -13.78 -0.27
C ASP A 126 -16.25 -12.63 -0.47
N ASN A 127 -17.30 -12.58 0.36
CA ASN A 127 -18.31 -11.50 0.32
C ASN A 127 -17.72 -10.12 0.65
N MET A 128 -16.91 -10.04 1.72
CA MET A 128 -16.21 -8.81 2.10
C MET A 128 -15.28 -8.32 0.99
N CYS A 129 -14.45 -9.22 0.44
CA CYS A 129 -13.49 -8.88 -0.61
C CYS A 129 -14.20 -8.45 -1.91
N ALA A 130 -15.28 -9.13 -2.30
CA ALA A 130 -16.08 -8.74 -3.45
C ALA A 130 -16.70 -7.36 -3.26
N TYR A 131 -17.17 -7.02 -2.05
CA TYR A 131 -17.70 -5.70 -1.76
C TYR A 131 -16.63 -4.61 -1.88
N ILE A 132 -15.46 -4.83 -1.27
CA ILE A 132 -14.31 -3.90 -1.35
C ILE A 132 -13.89 -3.67 -2.80
N ALA A 133 -13.77 -4.75 -3.59
CA ALA A 133 -13.39 -4.68 -5.00
C ALA A 133 -14.40 -3.90 -5.85
N ASN A 134 -15.70 -4.07 -5.59
CA ASN A 134 -16.76 -3.36 -6.32
C ASN A 134 -16.84 -1.88 -5.94
N LYS A 135 -16.62 -1.53 -4.66
CA LYS A 135 -16.65 -0.14 -4.20
C LYS A 135 -15.38 0.64 -4.54
N ALA A 136 -14.25 -0.05 -4.67
CA ALA A 136 -12.95 0.51 -5.02
C ALA A 136 -12.49 1.67 -4.10
N TYR A 137 -12.88 1.64 -2.81
CA TYR A 137 -12.37 2.59 -1.80
C TYR A 137 -10.85 2.52 -1.65
N ILE A 138 -10.28 1.34 -1.92
CA ILE A 138 -8.85 1.10 -2.06
C ILE A 138 -8.61 0.27 -3.32
N VAL A 139 -7.42 0.39 -3.89
CA VAL A 139 -6.94 -0.46 -4.98
C VAL A 139 -5.72 -1.23 -4.48
N PRO A 140 -5.88 -2.50 -4.06
CA PRO A 140 -4.75 -3.33 -3.65
C PRO A 140 -3.81 -3.56 -4.84
N LEU A 141 -2.52 -3.22 -4.69
CA LEU A 141 -1.53 -3.37 -5.77
C LEU A 141 -0.73 -4.66 -5.63
N VAL A 142 -0.13 -4.88 -4.46
CA VAL A 142 0.74 -6.02 -4.18
C VAL A 142 0.68 -6.38 -2.70
N PHE A 143 0.99 -7.64 -2.39
CA PHE A 143 1.40 -8.05 -1.06
C PHE A 143 2.93 -8.04 -0.99
N GLU A 144 3.48 -7.34 0.00
CA GLU A 144 4.92 -7.31 0.21
C GLU A 144 5.41 -8.67 0.70
N ARG A 145 6.58 -9.08 0.22
CA ARG A 145 7.25 -10.31 0.66
C ARG A 145 8.59 -9.96 1.27
N HIS A 146 8.74 -10.25 2.56
CA HIS A 146 10.02 -10.12 3.25
C HIS A 146 10.87 -11.38 3.08
N GLN A 147 12.18 -11.20 3.01
CA GLN A 147 13.15 -12.28 2.98
C GLN A 147 14.25 -11.99 4.00
N LEU A 148 14.58 -13.00 4.81
CA LEU A 148 15.80 -13.01 5.61
C LEU A 148 16.87 -13.77 4.83
N ILE A 149 17.96 -13.10 4.48
CA ILE A 149 19.04 -13.67 3.67
C ILE A 149 20.28 -13.83 4.55
N SER A 150 20.84 -15.04 4.56
CA SER A 150 22.11 -15.35 5.23
C SER A 150 22.99 -16.24 4.36
N HIS A 151 24.30 -16.20 4.61
CA HIS A 151 25.20 -17.21 4.03
C HIS A 151 24.86 -18.61 4.55
N ARG A 152 25.09 -19.61 3.70
CA ARG A 152 24.88 -21.02 4.06
C ARG A 152 25.74 -21.37 5.27
N GLY A 153 25.12 -21.97 6.29
CA GLY A 153 25.81 -22.40 7.52
C GLY A 153 26.10 -21.29 8.54
N VAL A 154 25.76 -20.02 8.26
CA VAL A 154 25.96 -18.92 9.22
C VAL A 154 24.82 -18.82 10.23
N VAL A 155 23.57 -18.97 9.77
CA VAL A 155 22.39 -18.92 10.64
C VAL A 155 21.71 -20.28 10.60
N GLU A 156 21.56 -20.90 11.77
CA GLU A 156 20.83 -22.15 11.97
C GLU A 156 19.67 -21.93 12.96
N GLY A 157 18.54 -22.60 12.72
CA GLY A 157 17.36 -22.51 13.59
C GLY A 157 16.47 -21.28 13.38
N ALA A 158 16.69 -20.50 12.30
CA ALA A 158 15.88 -19.32 12.01
C ALA A 158 14.39 -19.67 11.81
N LYS A 159 13.51 -18.96 12.52
CA LYS A 159 12.05 -19.07 12.42
C LYS A 159 11.40 -17.74 12.05
N ALA A 160 12.05 -16.96 11.19
CA ALA A 160 11.54 -15.69 10.70
C ALA A 160 10.10 -15.86 10.18
N ASN A 161 9.22 -14.93 10.56
CA ASN A 161 7.88 -14.83 10.00
C ASN A 161 7.60 -13.38 9.62
N GLU A 162 6.49 -13.15 8.90
CA GLU A 162 6.10 -11.82 8.42
C GLU A 162 6.01 -10.79 9.55
N ASN A 163 5.60 -11.23 10.74
CA ASN A 163 5.41 -10.31 11.85
C ASN A 163 6.68 -10.03 12.66
N ASN A 164 7.58 -10.99 12.71
CA ASN A 164 8.83 -10.89 13.43
C ASN A 164 9.94 -11.62 12.63
N PRO A 165 10.78 -10.88 11.89
CA PRO A 165 11.88 -11.48 11.14
C PRO A 165 12.92 -12.11 12.08
N LEU A 166 12.94 -11.77 13.37
CA LEU A 166 13.84 -12.31 14.39
C LEU A 166 13.10 -13.21 15.40
N CYS A 167 12.02 -13.85 14.98
CA CYS A 167 11.21 -14.68 15.86
C CYS A 167 12.04 -15.81 16.48
N GLY A 168 12.09 -15.83 17.81
CA GLY A 168 12.82 -16.82 18.59
C GLY A 168 14.34 -16.74 18.41
N ILE A 169 14.89 -15.54 18.16
CA ILE A 169 16.33 -15.32 17.92
C ILE A 169 17.23 -15.88 19.03
N GLU A 170 16.74 -15.95 20.26
CA GLU A 170 17.43 -16.56 21.39
C GLU A 170 17.74 -18.06 21.19
N ASN A 171 17.00 -18.72 20.30
CA ASN A 171 17.21 -20.12 19.92
C ASN A 171 18.03 -20.28 18.64
N TRP A 172 18.43 -19.17 18.01
CA TRP A 172 19.20 -19.22 16.77
C TRP A 172 20.68 -19.41 17.09
N THR A 173 21.38 -20.16 16.25
CA THR A 173 22.83 -20.24 16.31
C THR A 173 23.42 -19.42 15.18
N VAL A 174 24.28 -18.45 15.53
CA VAL A 174 24.98 -17.60 14.56
C VAL A 174 26.47 -17.94 14.59
N LYS A 175 26.97 -18.53 13.50
CA LYS A 175 28.39 -18.85 13.32
C LYS A 175 29.07 -17.71 12.60
N ILE A 176 29.82 -16.90 13.35
CA ILE A 176 30.66 -15.84 12.80
C ILE A 176 32.07 -16.40 12.68
N GLU A 177 32.49 -16.79 11.48
CA GLU A 177 33.90 -17.07 11.22
C GLU A 177 34.64 -15.75 11.13
N ASN A 178 35.73 -15.60 11.91
CA ASN A 178 36.66 -14.49 11.74
C ASN A 178 37.33 -14.62 10.38
N VAL A 179 36.77 -13.99 9.34
CA VAL A 179 37.45 -13.82 8.07
C VAL A 179 38.70 -13.00 8.36
N LYS A 180 39.87 -13.66 8.38
CA LYS A 180 41.15 -12.94 8.42
C LYS A 180 41.17 -12.00 7.22
N LYS A 181 41.39 -10.72 7.48
CA LYS A 181 41.59 -9.69 6.45
C LYS A 181 42.62 -10.26 5.47
N SER A 182 42.28 -10.39 4.19
CA SER A 182 43.24 -10.84 3.19
C SER A 182 44.42 -9.87 3.24
N GLU A 183 45.60 -10.35 3.60
CA GLU A 183 46.82 -9.60 3.39
C GLU A 183 46.94 -9.39 1.88
N ASP A 184 46.95 -8.13 1.48
CA ASP A 184 47.11 -7.73 0.09
C ASP A 184 48.51 -8.15 -0.36
N THR A 185 48.62 -9.36 -0.93
CA THR A 185 49.84 -9.82 -1.61
C THR A 185 49.88 -9.24 -3.01
N THR A 186 49.87 -7.91 -3.11
CA THR A 186 50.55 -7.22 -4.20
C THR A 186 51.88 -6.69 -3.67
N LYS A 187 52.86 -7.57 -3.66
CA LYS A 187 54.27 -7.18 -3.77
C LYS A 187 54.84 -7.81 -5.03
N ASP A 188 55.30 -6.90 -5.87
CA ASP A 188 56.18 -7.01 -7.04
C ASP A 188 55.57 -7.53 -8.35
#